data_AF-A0A132HVI9-F1
#
_entry.id   AF-A0A132HVI9-F1
#
_cell.length_a   1.000
_cell.length_b   1.000
_cell.length_c   1.000
_cell.angle_alpha   90.00
_cell.angle_beta   90.00
_cell.angle_gamma   90.00
#
_symmetry.space_group_name_H-M   'P 1'
#
loop_
_entity.id
_entity.type
_entity.pdbx_description
1 polymer ?
#
loop_
_entity_poly.entity_id
_entity_poly.type
_entity_poly.pdbx_seq_one_letter_code
_entity_poly.pdbx_strand_id
1 'polypeptide(L)'
;MSYLRTNVIKEQIKKQSDDEHSIRYFNYPYQALEEAVVNALYHRNYNEREPVEITVEPNRISILNHGGPDRSIPLDVVRKAQTLRCRKYRNRRLGEFLKELELTEGRATGIPTIQRKLKDNGSASATIETDEDRAYFLIDIPCHPDFVEEDLSNVVSQVELNNNEQLEQKLSQVVSQVKGADFELIVKAFWALQEEMPISDLMNLLNQSNRTRFRQTCLNILLDTHLATPTIPDKPNSSKQKYVLTEAGRKLIKDCAAK
;
A
#
# COMPACT_ATOMS: atom_id res chain seq x y z
N MET A 1 -23.61 -2.74 -3.57
CA MET A 1 -22.81 -3.12 -2.38
C MET A 1 -22.16 -4.50 -2.45
N SER A 2 -22.78 -5.52 -3.08
CA SER A 2 -22.22 -6.89 -3.11
C SER A 2 -20.77 -6.98 -3.64
N TYR A 3 -20.42 -6.19 -4.67
CA TYR A 3 -19.06 -6.15 -5.20
C TYR A 3 -18.03 -5.71 -4.15
N LEU A 4 -18.27 -4.61 -3.43
CA LEU A 4 -17.35 -4.12 -2.40
C LEU A 4 -17.22 -5.12 -1.24
N ARG A 5 -18.33 -5.75 -0.85
CA ARG A 5 -18.33 -6.76 0.21
C ARG A 5 -17.49 -7.99 -0.13
N THR A 6 -17.54 -8.44 -1.39
CA THR A 6 -16.84 -9.67 -1.79
C THR A 6 -15.39 -9.42 -2.19
N ASN A 7 -15.11 -8.31 -2.88
CA ASN A 7 -13.82 -8.09 -3.53
C ASN A 7 -12.90 -7.12 -2.79
N VAL A 8 -13.47 -6.23 -1.96
CA VAL A 8 -12.70 -5.15 -1.32
C VAL A 8 -12.60 -5.36 0.18
N ILE A 9 -13.70 -5.70 0.85
CA ILE A 9 -13.71 -5.89 2.31
C ILE A 9 -13.07 -7.23 2.66
N LYS A 10 -12.04 -7.18 3.50
CA LYS A 10 -11.32 -8.33 4.03
C LYS A 10 -11.38 -8.29 5.56
N GLU A 11 -11.59 -9.45 6.17
CA GLU A 11 -11.53 -9.64 7.62
C GLU A 11 -10.18 -10.23 8.02
N GLN A 12 -9.59 -9.72 9.09
CA GLN A 12 -8.41 -10.30 9.72
C GLN A 12 -8.66 -10.61 11.19
N ILE A 13 -8.07 -11.72 11.63
CA ILE A 13 -8.20 -12.23 12.99
C ILE A 13 -6.79 -12.28 13.58
N LYS A 14 -6.51 -11.40 14.54
CA LYS A 14 -5.24 -11.35 15.26
C LYS A 14 -5.40 -12.05 16.61
N LYS A 15 -4.65 -13.12 16.81
CA LYS A 15 -4.57 -13.83 18.10
C LYS A 15 -3.53 -13.14 18.96
N GLN A 16 -3.94 -12.59 20.11
CA GLN A 16 -2.99 -12.12 21.12
C GLN A 16 -2.53 -13.33 21.96
N SER A 17 -1.25 -13.33 22.35
CA SER A 17 -0.63 -14.45 23.07
C SER A 17 -1.09 -14.58 24.53
N ASP A 18 -1.65 -13.51 25.11
CA ASP A 18 -2.00 -13.41 26.54
C ASP A 18 -3.52 -13.28 26.80
N ASP A 19 -4.37 -13.33 25.77
CA ASP A 19 -5.82 -13.19 25.92
C ASP A 19 -6.54 -14.27 25.09
N GLU A 20 -7.55 -14.94 25.67
CA GLU A 20 -8.30 -16.00 24.98
C GLU A 20 -9.20 -15.44 23.85
N HIS A 21 -9.40 -14.12 23.82
CA HIS A 21 -10.22 -13.45 22.81
C HIS A 21 -9.40 -13.03 21.58
N SER A 22 -9.79 -13.53 20.40
CA SER A 22 -9.25 -13.07 19.13
C SER A 22 -9.82 -11.69 18.77
N ILE A 23 -8.96 -10.70 18.50
CA ILE A 23 -9.39 -9.40 17.98
C ILE A 23 -9.66 -9.55 16.48
N ARG A 24 -10.86 -9.19 16.05
CA ARG A 24 -11.27 -9.19 14.63
C ARG A 24 -11.42 -7.76 14.16
N TYR A 25 -10.75 -7.42 13.07
CA TYR A 25 -10.87 -6.12 12.42
C TYR A 25 -10.99 -6.29 10.91
N PHE A 26 -11.62 -5.32 10.28
CA PHE A 26 -11.78 -5.26 8.83
C PHE A 26 -10.81 -4.25 8.25
N ASN A 27 -10.38 -4.43 7.01
CA ASN A 27 -9.64 -3.38 6.30
C ASN A 27 -10.48 -2.11 6.14
N TYR A 28 -11.77 -2.29 5.88
CA TYR A 28 -12.80 -1.25 5.85
C TYR A 28 -14.09 -1.77 6.49
N PRO A 29 -14.65 -1.10 7.52
CA PRO A 29 -15.92 -1.49 8.10
C PRO A 29 -17.06 -1.42 7.07
N TYR A 30 -17.79 -2.51 6.87
CA TYR A 30 -18.89 -2.58 5.90
C TYR A 30 -19.88 -1.44 6.05
N GLN A 31 -20.32 -1.17 7.29
CA GLN A 31 -21.30 -0.13 7.58
C GLN A 31 -20.77 1.28 7.25
N ALA A 32 -19.47 1.53 7.39
CA ALA A 32 -18.88 2.80 7.02
C ALA A 32 -18.89 3.00 5.49
N LEU A 33 -18.54 1.95 4.73
CA LEU A 33 -18.57 1.99 3.27
C LEU A 33 -20.00 2.09 2.71
N GLU A 34 -20.93 1.31 3.27
CA GLU A 34 -22.34 1.37 2.88
C GLU A 34 -22.90 2.77 3.07
N GLU A 35 -22.69 3.36 4.26
CA GLU A 35 -23.14 4.70 4.56
C GLU A 35 -22.49 5.75 3.64
N ALA A 36 -21.21 5.62 3.31
CA ALA A 36 -20.52 6.54 2.41
C ALA A 36 -21.07 6.47 0.97
N VAL A 37 -21.30 5.26 0.46
CA VAL A 37 -21.88 5.05 -0.89
C VAL A 37 -23.33 5.55 -0.95
N VAL A 38 -24.13 5.24 0.07
CA VAL A 38 -25.53 5.69 0.14
C VAL A 38 -25.58 7.22 0.24
N ASN A 39 -24.72 7.86 1.02
CA ASN A 39 -24.62 9.32 1.07
C ASN A 39 -24.19 9.93 -0.26
N ALA A 40 -23.25 9.31 -0.98
CA ALA A 40 -22.84 9.77 -2.31
C ALA A 40 -24.01 9.73 -3.31
N LEU A 41 -24.76 8.63 -3.34
CA LEU A 41 -25.96 8.51 -4.17
C LEU A 41 -27.04 9.52 -3.77
N TYR A 42 -27.30 9.65 -2.46
CA TYR A 42 -28.32 10.56 -1.95
C TYR A 42 -28.02 12.02 -2.28
N HIS A 43 -26.76 12.44 -2.20
CA HIS A 43 -26.36 13.82 -2.43
C HIS A 43 -25.95 14.14 -3.87
N ARG A 44 -25.93 13.15 -4.77
CA ARG A 44 -25.58 13.32 -6.18
C ARG A 44 -26.40 14.41 -6.87
N ASN A 45 -25.73 15.24 -7.67
CA ASN A 45 -26.44 16.16 -8.55
C ASN A 45 -26.98 15.42 -9.79
N TYR A 46 -28.25 15.02 -9.77
CA TYR A 46 -28.88 14.29 -10.88
C TYR A 46 -29.14 15.14 -12.13
N ASN A 47 -28.94 16.47 -12.06
CA ASN A 47 -28.99 17.33 -13.25
C ASN A 47 -27.72 17.23 -14.09
N GLU A 48 -26.60 16.88 -13.46
CA GLU A 48 -25.32 16.63 -14.13
C GLU A 48 -25.20 15.16 -14.51
N ARG A 49 -24.57 14.89 -15.66
CA ARG A 49 -24.37 13.52 -16.15
C ARG A 49 -23.16 12.83 -15.52
N GLU A 50 -22.47 13.49 -14.59
CA GLU A 50 -21.32 12.93 -13.93
C GLU A 50 -21.71 11.83 -12.93
N PRO A 51 -21.07 10.65 -12.99
CA PRO A 51 -21.35 9.56 -12.06
C PRO A 51 -20.76 9.85 -10.67
N VAL A 52 -21.14 9.01 -9.71
CA VAL A 52 -20.36 8.87 -8.47
C VAL A 52 -19.18 7.97 -8.79
N GLU A 53 -17.97 8.45 -8.51
CA GLU A 53 -16.74 7.68 -8.75
C GLU A 53 -16.27 7.07 -7.43
N ILE A 54 -15.90 5.79 -7.47
CA ILE A 54 -15.36 5.06 -6.32
C ILE A 54 -14.00 4.53 -6.75
N THR A 55 -12.95 5.11 -6.19
CA THR A 55 -11.56 4.73 -6.44
C THR A 55 -11.08 3.89 -5.26
N VAL A 56 -10.62 2.67 -5.55
CA VAL A 56 -10.07 1.76 -4.54
C VAL A 56 -8.56 1.76 -4.72
N GLU A 57 -7.85 2.45 -3.83
CA GLU A 57 -6.40 2.41 -3.74
C GLU A 57 -5.96 1.39 -2.66
N PRO A 58 -4.70 0.92 -2.68
CA PRO A 58 -4.22 -0.07 -1.70
C PRO A 58 -4.37 0.40 -0.23
N ASN A 59 -4.22 1.70 0.00
CA ASN A 59 -4.21 2.29 1.34
C ASN A 59 -5.46 3.11 1.69
N ARG A 60 -6.37 3.37 0.73
CA ARG A 60 -7.61 4.12 0.97
C ARG A 60 -8.66 3.86 -0.10
N ILE A 61 -9.91 4.12 0.24
CA ILE A 61 -11.03 4.19 -0.70
C ILE A 61 -11.51 5.63 -0.75
N SER A 62 -11.55 6.17 -1.96
CA SER A 62 -12.00 7.53 -2.23
C SER A 62 -13.33 7.49 -2.99
N ILE A 63 -14.32 8.25 -2.50
CA ILE A 63 -15.63 8.36 -3.15
C ILE A 63 -15.85 9.82 -3.53
N LEU A 64 -15.91 10.08 -4.83
CA LEU A 64 -16.09 11.41 -5.41
C LEU A 64 -17.54 11.58 -5.88
N ASN A 65 -18.14 12.70 -5.49
CA ASN A 65 -19.43 13.12 -5.96
C ASN A 65 -19.39 14.55 -6.52
N HIS A 66 -19.97 14.73 -7.70
CA HIS A 66 -20.14 16.02 -8.34
C HIS A 66 -21.39 16.71 -7.74
N GLY A 67 -21.17 17.86 -7.11
CA GLY A 67 -22.12 18.54 -6.25
C GLY A 67 -21.65 18.63 -4.80
N GLY A 68 -20.85 19.65 -4.51
CA GLY A 68 -20.27 19.85 -3.18
C GLY A 68 -21.27 20.21 -2.07
N PRO A 69 -20.77 20.27 -0.83
CA PRO A 69 -21.57 20.51 0.36
C PRO A 69 -22.14 21.94 0.38
N ASP A 70 -23.18 22.15 1.20
CA ASP A 70 -23.81 23.46 1.33
C ASP A 70 -22.78 24.53 1.75
N ARG A 71 -22.80 25.69 1.06
CA ARG A 71 -21.89 26.81 1.32
C ARG A 71 -22.00 27.38 2.73
N SER A 72 -23.10 27.12 3.42
CA SER A 72 -23.31 27.49 4.82
C SER A 72 -22.41 26.73 5.79
N ILE A 73 -21.73 25.67 5.33
CA ILE A 73 -20.83 24.86 6.15
C ILE A 73 -19.37 25.31 5.94
N PRO A 74 -18.66 25.68 7.02
CA PRO A 74 -17.26 26.11 6.92
C PRO A 74 -16.36 24.95 6.49
N LEU A 75 -15.35 25.26 5.66
CA LEU A 75 -14.42 24.29 5.06
C LEU A 75 -13.72 23.41 6.11
N ASP A 76 -13.31 23.97 7.24
CA ASP A 76 -12.61 23.23 8.28
C ASP A 76 -13.49 22.16 8.93
N VAL A 77 -14.80 22.41 9.03
CA VAL A 77 -15.77 21.45 9.56
C VAL A 77 -16.06 20.37 8.54
N VAL A 78 -16.10 20.73 7.24
CA VAL A 78 -16.16 19.75 6.15
C VAL A 78 -14.96 18.83 6.22
N ARG A 79 -13.73 19.37 6.24
CA ARG A 79 -12.48 18.60 6.28
C ARG A 79 -12.39 17.63 7.45
N LYS A 80 -12.81 18.07 8.63
CA LYS A 80 -12.81 17.24 9.85
C LYS A 80 -13.90 16.16 9.86
N ALA A 81 -14.85 16.20 8.93
CA ALA A 81 -15.87 15.18 8.74
C ALA A 81 -16.62 14.77 10.02
N GLN A 82 -16.92 15.74 10.91
CA GLN A 82 -17.53 15.45 12.21
C GLN A 82 -19.06 15.49 12.16
N THR A 83 -19.65 16.62 11.79
CA THR A 83 -21.10 16.77 11.70
C THR A 83 -21.44 17.86 10.69
N LEU A 84 -22.00 17.45 9.55
CA LEU A 84 -22.46 18.35 8.51
C LEU A 84 -23.98 18.44 8.59
N ARG A 85 -24.51 19.50 9.21
CA ARG A 85 -25.96 19.75 9.26
C ARG A 85 -26.37 20.61 8.08
N CYS A 86 -26.83 19.98 7.01
CA CYS A 86 -27.51 20.68 5.91
C CYS A 86 -28.98 20.93 6.28
N ARG A 87 -29.48 22.13 6.00
CA ARG A 87 -30.91 22.47 6.17
C ARG A 87 -31.74 22.17 4.92
N LYS A 88 -31.08 21.94 3.77
CA LYS A 88 -31.72 21.69 2.47
C LYS A 88 -31.27 20.35 1.91
N TYR A 89 -32.25 19.53 1.54
CA TYR A 89 -32.03 18.25 0.88
C TYR A 89 -32.43 18.38 -0.59
N ARG A 90 -31.48 18.16 -1.51
CA ARG A 90 -31.71 18.26 -2.96
C ARG A 90 -32.63 17.14 -3.45
N ASN A 91 -32.40 15.91 -3.00
CA ASN A 91 -33.08 14.70 -3.50
C ASN A 91 -34.06 14.11 -2.48
N ARG A 92 -35.09 14.87 -2.08
CA ARG A 92 -36.02 14.43 -1.01
C ARG A 92 -36.74 13.11 -1.30
N ARG A 93 -37.27 12.93 -2.52
CA ARG A 93 -37.97 11.70 -2.92
C ARG A 93 -37.05 10.48 -2.91
N LEU A 94 -35.79 10.65 -3.32
CA LEU A 94 -34.79 9.58 -3.24
C LEU A 94 -34.52 9.18 -1.79
N GLY A 95 -34.50 10.15 -0.87
CA GLY A 95 -34.33 9.89 0.56
C GLY A 95 -35.49 9.12 1.16
N GLU A 96 -36.72 9.41 0.73
CA GLU A 96 -37.91 8.67 1.13
C GLU A 96 -37.79 7.19 0.69
N PHE A 97 -37.40 6.94 -0.57
CA PHE A 97 -37.14 5.58 -1.06
C PHE A 97 -36.00 4.87 -0.30
N LEU A 98 -34.87 5.55 -0.06
CA LEU A 98 -33.75 4.96 0.68
C LEU A 98 -34.13 4.65 2.13
N LYS A 99 -35.04 5.42 2.73
CA LYS A 99 -35.58 5.15 4.06
C LYS A 99 -36.53 3.95 4.06
N GLU A 100 -37.39 3.82 3.05
CA GLU A 100 -38.25 2.63 2.88
C GLU A 100 -37.44 1.35 2.67
N LEU A 101 -36.30 1.45 1.97
CA LEU A 101 -35.36 0.35 1.80
C LEU A 101 -34.47 0.11 3.03
N GLU A 102 -34.69 0.83 4.14
CA GLU A 102 -33.91 0.74 5.38
C GLU A 102 -32.41 1.04 5.21
N LEU A 103 -32.03 1.75 4.15
CA LEU A 103 -30.65 2.13 3.86
C LEU A 103 -30.25 3.47 4.50
N THR A 104 -31.22 4.30 4.90
CA THR A 104 -30.95 5.56 5.60
C THR A 104 -32.00 5.86 6.67
N GLU A 105 -31.59 6.47 7.78
CA GLU A 105 -32.52 6.96 8.80
C GLU A 105 -33.05 8.38 8.51
N GLY A 106 -32.41 9.13 7.60
CA GLY A 106 -32.76 10.52 7.27
C GLY A 106 -32.48 11.54 8.39
N ARG A 107 -31.65 11.19 9.38
CA ARG A 107 -31.37 12.00 10.59
C ARG A 107 -30.04 12.76 10.54
N ALA A 108 -29.41 12.88 9.37
CA ALA A 108 -28.07 13.46 9.21
C ALA A 108 -26.98 12.77 10.09
N THR A 109 -27.17 11.48 10.35
CA THR A 109 -26.29 10.64 11.18
C THR A 109 -25.21 9.91 10.38
N GLY A 110 -25.20 10.04 9.05
CA GLY A 110 -24.34 9.26 8.17
C GLY A 110 -22.84 9.48 8.41
N ILE A 111 -22.37 10.71 8.25
CA ILE A 111 -20.96 11.06 8.51
C ILE A 111 -20.51 10.70 9.95
N PRO A 112 -21.26 11.03 11.01
CA PRO A 112 -20.94 10.55 12.36
C PRO A 112 -20.85 9.01 12.49
N THR A 113 -21.70 8.28 11.76
CA THR A 113 -21.71 6.82 11.77
C THR A 113 -20.46 6.25 11.12
N ILE A 114 -20.03 6.82 9.99
CA ILE A 114 -18.76 6.48 9.33
C ILE A 114 -17.60 6.65 10.30
N GLN A 115 -17.48 7.83 10.93
CA GLN A 115 -16.40 8.12 11.87
C GLN A 115 -16.40 7.18 13.08
N ARG A 116 -17.57 6.92 13.66
CA ARG A 116 -17.71 5.99 14.78
C ARG A 116 -17.27 4.58 14.39
N LYS A 117 -17.72 4.08 13.24
CA LYS A 117 -17.41 2.71 12.79
C LYS A 117 -15.94 2.52 12.46
N LEU A 118 -15.29 3.55 11.91
CA LEU A 118 -13.83 3.54 11.72
C LEU A 118 -13.10 3.51 13.05
N LYS A 119 -13.52 4.33 14.02
CA LYS A 119 -12.93 4.36 15.36
C LYS A 119 -13.11 3.04 16.11
N ASP A 120 -14.30 2.45 16.06
CA ASP A 120 -14.61 1.15 16.70
C ASP A 120 -13.75 0.02 16.12
N ASN A 121 -13.38 0.12 14.84
CA ASN A 121 -12.51 -0.83 14.14
C ASN A 121 -11.01 -0.56 14.35
N GLY A 122 -10.62 0.53 15.01
CA GLY A 122 -9.21 0.93 15.16
C GLY A 122 -8.60 1.61 13.91
N SER A 123 -9.41 1.92 12.90
CA SER A 123 -8.98 2.62 11.69
C SER A 123 -8.87 4.13 11.93
N ALA A 124 -8.06 4.80 11.09
CA ALA A 124 -8.00 6.27 11.08
C ALA A 124 -9.34 6.88 10.63
N SER A 125 -9.58 8.12 11.06
CA SER A 125 -10.78 8.87 10.69
C SER A 125 -10.82 9.20 9.20
N ALA A 126 -12.02 9.17 8.60
CA ALA A 126 -12.21 9.59 7.22
C ALA A 126 -12.02 11.12 7.09
N THR A 127 -11.48 11.57 5.96
CA THR A 127 -11.33 12.99 5.64
C THR A 127 -12.25 13.35 4.48
N ILE A 128 -12.70 14.61 4.43
CA ILE A 128 -13.50 15.10 3.30
C ILE A 128 -12.78 16.27 2.65
N GLU A 129 -12.64 16.22 1.34
CA GLU A 129 -12.08 17.29 0.53
C GLU A 129 -13.17 17.92 -0.35
N THR A 130 -13.07 19.25 -0.49
CA THR A 130 -13.92 20.07 -1.37
C THR A 130 -13.17 21.38 -1.65
N ASP A 131 -13.52 22.03 -2.75
CA ASP A 131 -13.01 23.33 -3.16
C ASP A 131 -13.81 24.50 -2.58
N GLU A 132 -13.34 25.73 -2.82
CA GLU A 132 -14.04 26.96 -2.40
C GLU A 132 -15.40 27.10 -3.09
N ASP A 133 -15.48 26.70 -4.37
CA ASP A 133 -16.70 26.80 -5.17
C ASP A 133 -17.77 25.75 -4.82
N ARG A 134 -17.38 24.71 -4.06
CA ARG A 134 -18.19 23.54 -3.70
C ARG A 134 -18.63 22.75 -4.94
N ALA A 135 -17.73 22.59 -5.91
CA ALA A 135 -17.97 21.82 -7.12
C ALA A 135 -18.08 20.31 -6.81
N TYR A 136 -17.26 19.81 -5.88
CA TYR A 136 -17.22 18.39 -5.55
C TYR A 136 -17.22 18.09 -4.05
N PHE A 137 -17.53 16.84 -3.73
CA PHE A 137 -17.40 16.26 -2.40
C PHE A 137 -16.62 14.96 -2.53
N LEU A 138 -15.40 14.93 -2.02
CA LEU A 138 -14.54 13.75 -2.01
C LEU A 138 -14.40 13.26 -0.57
N ILE A 139 -14.79 12.01 -0.29
CA ILE A 139 -14.54 11.39 1.01
C ILE A 139 -13.46 10.32 0.86
N ASP A 140 -12.42 10.45 1.68
CA ASP A 140 -11.33 9.49 1.77
C ASP A 140 -11.47 8.66 3.03
N ILE A 141 -11.62 7.35 2.84
CA ILE A 141 -11.71 6.36 3.90
C ILE A 141 -10.36 5.62 3.93
N PRO A 142 -9.53 5.79 4.97
CA PRO A 142 -8.25 5.12 5.06
C PRO A 142 -8.43 3.63 5.37
N CYS A 143 -7.53 2.80 4.84
CA CYS A 143 -7.41 1.40 5.19
C CYS A 143 -6.94 1.26 6.64
N HIS A 144 -7.31 0.17 7.29
CA HIS A 144 -6.78 -0.18 8.61
C HIS A 144 -5.25 -0.33 8.54
N PRO A 145 -4.46 0.25 9.48
CA PRO A 145 -2.99 0.27 9.41
C PRO A 145 -2.36 -1.13 9.27
N ASP A 146 -2.85 -2.11 10.04
CA ASP A 146 -2.35 -3.50 9.98
C ASP A 146 -2.53 -4.17 8.59
N PHE A 147 -3.43 -3.69 7.73
CA PHE A 147 -3.58 -4.20 6.36
C PHE A 147 -2.61 -3.55 5.37
N VAL A 148 -2.19 -2.31 5.62
CA VAL A 148 -1.29 -1.57 4.73
C VAL A 148 0.12 -2.14 4.78
N GLU A 149 0.57 -2.60 5.95
CA GLU A 149 1.89 -3.24 6.10
C GLU A 149 1.97 -4.59 5.36
N GLU A 150 0.90 -5.40 5.40
CA GLU A 150 0.85 -6.67 4.68
C GLU A 150 0.77 -6.47 3.15
N ASP A 151 -0.05 -5.53 2.65
CA ASP A 151 -0.15 -5.32 1.20
C ASP A 151 1.13 -4.66 0.62
N LEU A 152 1.83 -3.78 1.35
CA LEU A 152 3.15 -3.30 0.94
C LEU A 152 4.18 -4.45 0.91
N SER A 153 4.16 -5.34 1.90
CA SER A 153 5.04 -6.52 1.89
C SER A 153 4.72 -7.49 0.74
N ASN A 154 3.45 -7.66 0.39
CA ASN A 154 2.99 -8.53 -0.69
C ASN A 154 3.21 -7.92 -2.09
N VAL A 155 3.02 -6.60 -2.26
CA VAL A 155 3.25 -5.91 -3.54
C VAL A 155 4.76 -5.77 -3.81
N VAL A 156 5.56 -5.46 -2.79
CA VAL A 156 7.04 -5.52 -2.90
C VAL A 156 7.46 -6.94 -3.26
N SER A 157 6.90 -7.96 -2.61
CA SER A 157 7.17 -9.36 -2.98
C SER A 157 6.78 -9.65 -4.43
N GLN A 158 5.61 -9.24 -4.93
CA GLN A 158 5.16 -9.58 -6.30
C GLN A 158 5.88 -8.82 -7.42
N VAL A 159 6.27 -7.56 -7.20
CA VAL A 159 7.03 -6.78 -8.19
C VAL A 159 8.50 -7.21 -8.21
N GLU A 160 9.06 -7.61 -7.07
CA GLU A 160 10.39 -8.21 -7.01
C GLU A 160 10.41 -9.62 -7.63
N LEU A 161 9.38 -10.45 -7.44
CA LEU A 161 9.34 -11.83 -7.95
C LEU A 161 9.43 -11.93 -9.49
N ASN A 162 8.71 -11.09 -10.24
CA ASN A 162 8.66 -11.21 -11.71
C ASN A 162 9.98 -10.82 -12.41
N ASN A 163 10.71 -9.84 -11.87
CA ASN A 163 12.04 -9.48 -12.36
C ASN A 163 13.13 -10.41 -11.80
N ASN A 164 12.92 -10.99 -10.62
CA ASN A 164 13.87 -11.91 -9.99
C ASN A 164 13.85 -13.31 -10.60
N GLU A 165 12.72 -13.89 -11.02
CA GLU A 165 12.73 -15.27 -11.57
C GLU A 165 13.64 -15.44 -12.80
N GLN A 166 13.63 -14.48 -13.73
CA GLN A 166 14.49 -14.53 -14.92
C GLN A 166 15.96 -14.24 -14.59
N LEU A 167 16.19 -13.33 -13.64
CA LEU A 167 17.53 -13.03 -13.14
C LEU A 167 18.11 -14.24 -12.38
N GLU A 168 17.31 -14.88 -11.54
CA GLU A 168 17.63 -16.10 -10.79
C GLU A 168 17.96 -17.24 -11.74
N GLN A 169 17.24 -17.41 -12.85
CA GLN A 169 17.58 -18.40 -13.86
C GLN A 169 18.94 -18.11 -14.53
N LYS A 170 19.21 -16.87 -14.92
CA LYS A 170 20.51 -16.49 -15.54
C LYS A 170 21.67 -16.54 -14.54
N LEU A 171 21.46 -16.05 -13.31
CA LEU A 171 22.46 -16.12 -12.23
C LEU A 171 22.69 -17.57 -11.81
N SER A 172 21.67 -18.43 -11.77
CA SER A 172 21.83 -19.86 -11.46
C SER A 172 22.65 -20.59 -12.53
N GLN A 173 22.59 -20.17 -13.80
CA GLN A 173 23.46 -20.71 -14.86
C GLN A 173 24.92 -20.29 -14.67
N VAL A 174 25.16 -19.04 -14.25
CA VAL A 174 26.52 -18.50 -14.04
C VAL A 174 27.14 -19.01 -12.74
N VAL A 175 26.35 -19.09 -11.67
CA VAL A 175 26.76 -19.43 -10.30
C VAL A 175 26.49 -20.92 -10.02
N SER A 176 26.73 -21.79 -11.01
CA SER A 176 26.43 -23.24 -11.05
C SER A 176 26.72 -24.12 -9.80
N GLN A 177 27.35 -23.57 -8.76
CA GLN A 177 27.79 -24.24 -7.53
C GLN A 177 27.03 -23.84 -6.26
N VAL A 178 26.00 -22.99 -6.31
CA VAL A 178 25.26 -22.56 -5.10
C VAL A 178 23.78 -22.93 -5.17
N LYS A 179 23.25 -23.59 -4.14
CA LYS A 179 21.83 -23.96 -4.01
C LYS A 179 21.29 -23.56 -2.64
N GLY A 180 19.99 -23.26 -2.57
CA GLY A 180 19.28 -22.97 -1.32
C GLY A 180 19.47 -21.53 -0.83
N ALA A 181 19.42 -21.31 0.48
CA ALA A 181 19.44 -19.97 1.11
C ALA A 181 20.67 -19.11 0.75
N ASP A 182 21.79 -19.75 0.42
CA ASP A 182 23.00 -19.04 -0.02
C ASP A 182 22.83 -18.40 -1.41
N PHE A 183 21.96 -18.94 -2.26
CA PHE A 183 21.67 -18.37 -3.59
C PHE A 183 20.82 -17.09 -3.47
N GLU A 184 19.79 -17.11 -2.62
CA GLU A 184 18.95 -15.93 -2.36
C GLU A 184 19.79 -14.75 -1.83
N LEU A 185 20.76 -15.05 -0.95
CA LEU A 185 21.70 -14.07 -0.43
C LEU A 185 22.57 -13.45 -1.55
N ILE A 186 23.02 -14.25 -2.52
CA ILE A 186 23.81 -13.79 -3.66
C ILE A 186 22.99 -12.88 -4.58
N VAL A 187 21.73 -13.24 -4.85
CA VAL A 187 20.82 -12.43 -5.68
C VAL A 187 20.59 -11.07 -5.04
N LYS A 188 20.31 -11.03 -3.74
CA LYS A 188 20.13 -9.78 -3.00
C LYS A 188 21.41 -8.93 -2.98
N ALA A 189 22.57 -9.55 -2.78
CA ALA A 189 23.85 -8.85 -2.82
C ALA A 189 24.17 -8.30 -4.22
N PHE A 190 23.84 -9.04 -5.28
CA PHE A 190 24.04 -8.61 -6.65
C PHE A 190 23.20 -7.37 -6.99
N TRP A 191 21.94 -7.31 -6.53
CA TRP A 191 21.10 -6.11 -6.67
C TRP A 191 21.63 -4.90 -5.90
N ALA A 192 22.09 -5.09 -4.67
CA ALA A 192 22.61 -3.99 -3.84
C ALA A 192 23.87 -3.34 -4.44
N LEU A 193 24.68 -4.10 -5.17
CA LEU A 193 25.95 -3.65 -5.77
C LEU A 193 25.80 -2.78 -7.04
N GLN A 194 24.58 -2.36 -7.40
CA GLN A 194 24.39 -1.34 -8.44
C GLN A 194 25.13 -0.04 -8.12
N GLU A 195 25.22 0.30 -6.82
CA GLU A 195 26.02 1.41 -6.31
C GLU A 195 27.30 0.91 -5.60
N GLU A 196 28.34 1.75 -5.57
CA GLU A 196 29.59 1.42 -4.88
C GLU A 196 29.43 1.44 -3.37
N MET A 197 29.49 0.28 -2.73
CA MET A 197 29.29 0.19 -1.28
C MET A 197 30.36 -0.65 -0.57
N PRO A 198 30.67 -0.33 0.71
CA PRO A 198 31.58 -1.15 1.51
C PRO A 198 30.89 -2.44 1.97
N ILE A 199 31.70 -3.46 2.29
CA ILE A 199 31.19 -4.76 2.75
C ILE A 199 30.36 -4.66 4.04
N SER A 200 30.65 -3.68 4.90
CA SER A 200 29.89 -3.43 6.14
C SER A 200 28.43 -3.07 5.84
N ASP A 201 28.23 -2.18 4.88
CA ASP A 201 26.91 -1.65 4.56
C ASP A 201 26.11 -2.70 3.81
N LEU A 202 26.77 -3.46 2.93
CA LEU A 202 26.18 -4.62 2.25
C LEU A 202 25.73 -5.69 3.26
N MET A 203 26.55 -6.00 4.28
CA MET A 203 26.19 -6.95 5.33
C MET A 203 25.01 -6.47 6.17
N ASN A 204 24.98 -5.19 6.54
CA ASN A 204 23.89 -4.59 7.30
C ASN A 204 22.58 -4.63 6.52
N LEU A 205 22.61 -4.31 5.22
CA LEU A 205 21.45 -4.36 4.34
C LEU A 205 20.88 -5.79 4.23
N LEU A 206 21.75 -6.79 4.19
CA LEU A 206 21.38 -8.20 4.05
C LEU A 206 21.20 -8.96 5.38
N ASN A 207 21.18 -8.24 6.50
CA ASN A 207 21.08 -8.80 7.86
C ASN A 207 22.10 -9.92 8.16
N GLN A 208 23.33 -9.77 7.65
CA GLN A 208 24.41 -10.73 7.86
C GLN A 208 25.35 -10.27 8.97
N SER A 209 25.53 -11.11 10.00
CA SER A 209 26.40 -10.81 11.15
C SER A 209 27.83 -11.32 10.98
N ASN A 210 28.05 -12.40 10.22
CA ASN A 210 29.35 -13.04 10.09
C ASN A 210 30.07 -12.63 8.80
N ARG A 211 31.07 -11.74 8.93
CA ARG A 211 31.82 -11.17 7.80
C ARG A 211 32.62 -12.20 7.01
N THR A 212 33.24 -13.16 7.70
CA THR A 212 34.06 -14.19 7.05
C THR A 212 33.19 -15.11 6.21
N ARG A 213 32.07 -15.57 6.79
CA ARG A 213 31.11 -16.43 6.08
C ARG A 213 30.51 -15.68 4.88
N PHE A 214 30.01 -14.47 5.08
CA PHE A 214 29.42 -13.66 4.01
C PHE A 214 30.40 -13.46 2.83
N ARG A 215 31.68 -13.19 3.13
CA ARG A 215 32.69 -13.04 2.08
C ARG A 215 32.89 -14.32 1.28
N GLN A 216 32.95 -15.47 1.96
CA GLN A 216 33.19 -16.77 1.33
C GLN A 216 31.97 -17.27 0.55
N THR A 217 30.77 -17.17 1.11
CA THR A 217 29.55 -17.76 0.54
C THR A 217 28.84 -16.87 -0.46
N CYS A 218 29.12 -15.56 -0.46
CA CYS A 218 28.42 -14.61 -1.32
C CYS A 218 29.39 -13.76 -2.15
N LEU A 219 30.24 -12.97 -1.49
CA LEU A 219 31.01 -11.94 -2.19
C LEU A 219 32.07 -12.54 -3.12
N ASN A 220 32.82 -13.53 -2.68
CA ASN A 220 33.83 -14.19 -3.51
C ASN A 220 33.21 -14.81 -4.76
N ILE A 221 32.00 -15.35 -4.64
CA ILE A 221 31.29 -15.96 -5.77
C ILE A 221 30.98 -14.91 -6.85
N LEU A 222 30.53 -13.72 -6.46
CA LEU A 222 30.31 -12.61 -7.39
C LEU A 222 31.62 -12.07 -8.01
N LEU A 223 32.72 -12.12 -7.28
CA LEU A 223 34.05 -11.71 -7.77
C LEU A 223 34.63 -12.74 -8.75
N ASP A 224 34.54 -14.03 -8.41
CA ASP A 224 35.07 -15.16 -9.19
C ASP A 224 34.29 -15.35 -10.50
N THR A 225 33.00 -15.02 -10.50
CA THR A 225 32.15 -15.00 -11.70
C THR A 225 32.26 -13.71 -12.51
N HIS A 226 33.13 -12.78 -12.10
CA HIS A 226 33.34 -11.47 -12.73
C HIS A 226 32.08 -10.60 -12.85
N LEU A 227 31.09 -10.83 -11.96
CA LEU A 227 29.86 -10.05 -11.87
C LEU A 227 30.04 -8.77 -11.03
N ALA A 228 30.93 -8.83 -10.04
CA ALA A 228 31.33 -7.70 -9.21
C ALA A 228 32.85 -7.51 -9.23
N THR A 229 33.31 -6.31 -8.90
CA THR A 229 34.73 -5.96 -8.84
C THR A 229 35.02 -5.10 -7.60
N PRO A 230 36.20 -5.26 -6.97
CA PRO A 230 36.71 -4.29 -6.02
C PRO A 230 37.04 -2.95 -6.69
N THR A 231 36.75 -1.86 -5.99
CA THR A 231 37.16 -0.50 -6.41
C THR A 231 38.67 -0.24 -6.27
N ILE A 232 39.35 -0.94 -5.35
CA ILE A 232 40.80 -0.83 -5.14
C ILE A 232 41.42 -2.23 -5.28
N PRO A 233 41.75 -2.67 -6.51
CA PRO A 233 42.28 -4.02 -6.74
C PRO A 233 43.67 -4.23 -6.12
N ASP A 234 44.52 -3.20 -6.11
CA ASP A 234 45.91 -3.29 -5.62
C ASP A 234 46.02 -3.50 -4.10
N LYS A 235 44.96 -3.21 -3.33
CA LYS A 235 44.94 -3.28 -1.87
C LYS A 235 43.67 -3.98 -1.37
N PRO A 236 43.60 -5.33 -1.47
CA PRO A 236 42.38 -6.10 -1.17
C PRO A 236 41.93 -6.02 0.30
N ASN A 237 42.83 -5.65 1.21
CA ASN A 237 42.58 -5.50 2.65
C ASN A 237 42.45 -4.03 3.09
N SER A 238 42.26 -3.10 2.14
CA SER A 238 42.03 -1.69 2.45
C SER A 238 40.78 -1.50 3.30
N SER A 239 40.85 -0.64 4.33
CA SER A 239 39.68 -0.25 5.12
C SER A 239 38.67 0.56 4.31
N LYS A 240 39.10 1.16 3.19
CA LYS A 240 38.27 1.92 2.26
C LYS A 240 37.76 1.10 1.07
N GLN A 241 37.85 -0.23 1.15
CA GLN A 241 37.42 -1.10 0.07
C GLN A 241 35.92 -1.03 -0.16
N LYS A 242 35.52 -0.72 -1.39
CA LYS A 242 34.13 -0.83 -1.87
C LYS A 242 34.02 -1.84 -3.00
N TYR A 243 32.83 -2.34 -3.22
CA TYR A 243 32.49 -3.30 -4.27
C TYR A 243 31.39 -2.72 -5.14
N VAL A 244 31.42 -3.06 -6.43
CA VAL A 244 30.46 -2.60 -7.43
C VAL A 244 30.32 -3.62 -8.55
N LEU A 245 29.18 -3.62 -9.23
CA LEU A 245 28.98 -4.45 -10.42
C LEU A 245 29.91 -4.08 -11.57
N THR A 246 30.39 -5.11 -12.28
CA THR A 246 31.13 -4.97 -13.54
C THR A 246 30.18 -4.62 -14.70
N GLU A 247 30.75 -4.36 -15.88
CA GLU A 247 29.96 -4.21 -17.11
C GLU A 247 29.10 -5.44 -17.41
N ALA A 248 29.62 -6.65 -17.15
CA ALA A 248 28.88 -7.90 -17.30
C ALA A 248 27.70 -7.98 -16.33
N GLY A 249 27.90 -7.63 -15.05
CA GLY A 249 26.83 -7.58 -14.05
C GLY A 249 25.73 -6.56 -14.41
N ARG A 250 26.12 -5.35 -14.83
CA ARG A 250 25.17 -4.31 -15.25
C ARG A 250 24.39 -4.72 -16.50
N LYS A 251 25.04 -5.41 -17.45
CA LYS A 251 24.37 -5.92 -18.65
C LYS A 251 23.32 -6.98 -18.30
N LEU A 252 23.62 -7.88 -17.36
CA LEU A 252 22.65 -8.88 -16.88
C LEU A 252 21.38 -8.23 -16.31
N ILE A 253 21.53 -7.16 -15.53
CA ILE A 253 20.38 -6.41 -15.00
C ILE A 253 19.56 -5.77 -16.12
N LYS A 254 20.23 -5.12 -17.10
CA LYS A 254 19.55 -4.50 -18.25
C LYS A 254 18.82 -5.53 -19.11
N ASP A 255 19.42 -6.69 -19.35
CA ASP A 255 18.83 -7.79 -20.13
C ASP A 255 17.65 -8.46 -19.41
N CYS A 256 17.48 -8.22 -18.11
CA CYS A 256 16.32 -8.68 -17.33
C CYS A 256 15.26 -7.58 -17.17
N ALA A 257 15.63 -6.30 -17.20
CA ALA A 257 14.68 -5.17 -17.09
C ALA A 257 14.02 -4.76 -18.42
N ALA A 258 14.54 -5.21 -19.56
CA ALA A 258 14.12 -4.74 -20.90
C ALA A 258 12.98 -5.56 -21.55
N LYS A 259 12.18 -6.33 -20.79
CA LYS A 259 11.05 -7.10 -21.32
C LYS A 259 9.82 -7.04 -20.42
#